data_AF-A0A1J5WEP7-F1
#
_entry.id   AF-A0A1J5WEP7-F1
#
_cell.length_a   1.000
_cell.length_b   1.000
_cell.length_c   1.000
_cell.angle_alpha   90.00
_cell.angle_beta   90.00
_cell.angle_gamma   90.00
#
_symmetry.space_group_name_H-M   'P 1'
#
loop_
_entity.id
_entity.type
_entity.pdbx_description
1 polymer ?
#
loop_
_entity_poly.entity_id
_entity_poly.type
_entity_poly.pdbx_seq_one_letter_code
_entity_poly.pdbx_strand_id
1 'polypeptide(L)'
;MQFKFDSVDFVFTRQKSFVVPRTEYKFQAGRDFLLAKRKHISSLRSGSSETIVCIICHEEANPEDLVSLLCPEMHFVVCRGCVGDNKKNTDAVIECPFCIKKKRREEYHDEITEKLFSFQAQQTLCLEIRPDMKIEAAELTRETRVVLRNISISDKLFLVLMSRTTVEIQEGASLFKHHNGRKCCHEGLVEKTCGQIDIDFGSFSTDDVERIRENISIMPDNILHVKNIESWVLADYTLELLPKLKLHEENEMKALKLKVTHPNYMKRILGAKNHSIWMGKVLNLKLYDYAVSLLAKLRFHDNNAMDELFLRADNPENIIGISQTTDRSIWIGKVKELYVYYFGIEILPKLKIHEKNMMKEFWVIAKDPAEIAPLLRREKESIPMSATDNLETNYITKEIMEKFSFPSGQEREGGQEMFPFE
;
A
#
# COMPACT_ATOMS: atom_id res chain seq x y z
N MET A 1 -5.77 -16.03 2.15
CA MET A 1 -6.48 -14.77 1.84
C MET A 1 -7.42 -14.98 0.66
N GLN A 2 -8.59 -14.34 0.65
CA GLN A 2 -9.60 -14.50 -0.39
C GLN A 2 -10.13 -13.14 -0.85
N PHE A 3 -10.30 -12.98 -2.17
CA PHE A 3 -10.86 -11.78 -2.79
C PHE A 3 -12.00 -12.14 -3.72
N LYS A 4 -13.10 -11.40 -3.62
CA LYS A 4 -14.32 -11.65 -4.40
C LYS A 4 -14.35 -10.76 -5.63
N PHE A 5 -14.62 -11.34 -6.80
CA PHE A 5 -14.80 -10.58 -8.03
C PHE A 5 -15.90 -11.21 -8.90
N ASP A 6 -17.08 -10.59 -8.92
CA ASP A 6 -18.26 -11.06 -9.67
C ASP A 6 -18.53 -12.58 -9.51
N SER A 7 -18.32 -13.33 -10.58
CA SER A 7 -18.51 -14.78 -10.73
C SER A 7 -17.34 -15.62 -10.23
N VAL A 8 -16.21 -15.03 -9.84
CA VAL A 8 -14.97 -15.72 -9.43
C VAL A 8 -14.47 -15.28 -8.06
N ASP A 9 -13.70 -16.14 -7.41
CA ASP A 9 -12.94 -15.83 -6.22
C ASP A 9 -11.44 -16.04 -6.49
N PHE A 10 -10.62 -15.07 -6.10
CA PHE A 10 -9.17 -15.25 -6.02
C PHE A 10 -8.81 -15.76 -4.63
N VAL A 11 -8.05 -16.85 -4.58
CA VAL A 11 -7.70 -17.53 -3.34
C VAL A 11 -6.18 -17.68 -3.26
N PHE A 12 -5.60 -17.18 -2.19
CA PHE A 12 -4.16 -17.18 -1.96
C PHE A 12 -3.88 -17.91 -0.65
N THR A 13 -3.17 -19.02 -0.72
CA THR A 13 -2.62 -19.71 0.46
C THR A 13 -1.18 -19.25 0.68
N ARG A 14 -0.50 -19.79 1.71
CA ARG A 14 0.93 -19.50 1.89
C ARG A 14 1.75 -19.84 0.64
N GLN A 15 1.48 -20.98 0.00
CA GLN A 15 2.33 -21.50 -1.07
C GLN A 15 1.75 -21.22 -2.47
N LYS A 16 0.43 -21.29 -2.63
CA LYS A 16 -0.22 -21.30 -3.94
C LYS A 16 -1.27 -20.21 -4.10
N SER A 17 -1.57 -19.90 -5.36
CA SER A 17 -2.56 -18.90 -5.73
C SER A 17 -3.50 -19.50 -6.76
N PHE A 18 -4.79 -19.24 -6.62
CA PHE A 18 -5.82 -19.80 -7.48
C PHE A 18 -6.86 -18.76 -7.84
N VAL A 19 -7.50 -18.96 -8.98
CA VAL A 19 -8.75 -18.31 -9.35
C VAL A 19 -9.78 -19.39 -9.61
N VAL A 20 -10.95 -19.27 -8.97
CA VAL A 20 -11.97 -20.33 -8.98
C VAL A 20 -13.37 -19.78 -9.23
N PRO A 21 -14.22 -20.50 -9.98
CA PRO A 21 -15.60 -20.06 -10.24
C PRO A 21 -16.49 -20.26 -9.00
N ARG A 22 -17.27 -19.22 -8.65
CA ARG A 22 -18.18 -19.22 -7.48
C ARG A 22 -19.39 -20.13 -7.64
N THR A 23 -19.64 -20.60 -8.85
CA THR A 23 -20.65 -21.62 -9.13
C THR A 23 -20.23 -22.99 -8.61
N GLU A 24 -18.93 -23.25 -8.51
CA GLU A 24 -18.36 -24.55 -8.09
C GLU A 24 -17.85 -24.52 -6.65
N TYR A 25 -17.38 -23.36 -6.19
CA TYR A 25 -16.79 -23.17 -4.87
C TYR A 25 -17.40 -21.97 -4.14
N LYS A 26 -17.59 -22.07 -2.82
CA LYS A 26 -18.07 -20.97 -1.98
C LYS A 26 -17.36 -20.93 -0.65
N PHE A 27 -16.86 -19.76 -0.28
CA PHE A 27 -16.33 -19.53 1.05
C PHE A 27 -17.39 -18.92 1.95
N GLN A 28 -17.56 -19.49 3.15
CA GLN A 28 -18.55 -19.02 4.11
C GLN A 28 -17.90 -18.03 5.09
N ALA A 29 -18.42 -16.80 5.13
CA ALA A 29 -17.90 -15.74 5.99
C ALA A 29 -18.06 -16.11 7.48
N GLY A 30 -17.00 -15.90 8.26
CA GLY A 30 -17.00 -16.00 9.73
C GLY A 30 -16.77 -17.40 10.31
N ARG A 31 -16.63 -18.45 9.48
CA ARG A 31 -16.37 -19.83 9.96
C ARG A 31 -15.23 -20.54 9.20
N ASP A 32 -14.51 -19.83 8.35
CA ASP A 32 -13.39 -20.28 7.49
C ASP A 32 -13.67 -21.43 6.50
N PHE A 33 -14.82 -22.08 6.55
CA PHE A 33 -15.14 -23.20 5.66
C PHE A 33 -15.11 -22.85 4.16
N LEU A 34 -14.34 -23.63 3.40
CA LEU A 34 -14.38 -23.73 1.95
C LEU A 34 -15.37 -24.82 1.55
N LEU A 35 -16.50 -24.42 0.98
CA LEU A 35 -17.47 -25.32 0.37
C LEU A 35 -17.11 -25.56 -1.10
N ALA A 36 -17.05 -26.83 -1.50
CA ALA A 36 -16.90 -27.24 -2.88
C ALA A 36 -18.06 -28.16 -3.28
N LYS A 37 -18.45 -28.19 -4.55
CA LYS A 37 -19.39 -29.21 -5.03
C LYS A 37 -18.79 -30.60 -4.80
N ARG A 38 -19.58 -31.54 -4.28
CA ARG A 38 -19.13 -32.90 -3.91
C ARG A 38 -18.36 -33.59 -5.05
N LYS A 39 -18.79 -33.42 -6.31
CA LYS A 39 -18.13 -34.04 -7.47
C LYS A 39 -16.62 -33.82 -7.52
N HIS A 40 -16.14 -32.65 -7.07
CA HIS A 40 -14.71 -32.31 -7.04
C HIS A 40 -13.94 -33.11 -5.99
N ILE A 41 -14.59 -33.54 -4.92
CA ILE A 41 -14.02 -34.32 -3.82
C ILE A 41 -14.00 -35.80 -4.17
N SER A 42 -15.06 -36.30 -4.83
CA SER A 42 -15.11 -37.69 -5.29
C SER A 42 -13.95 -38.02 -6.24
N SER A 43 -13.54 -37.07 -7.09
CA SER A 43 -12.39 -37.24 -7.99
C SER A 43 -11.04 -37.34 -7.27
N LEU A 44 -10.93 -36.86 -6.03
CA LEU A 44 -9.69 -36.85 -5.23
C LEU A 44 -9.42 -38.16 -4.49
N ARG A 45 -10.43 -39.04 -4.34
CA ARG A 45 -10.31 -40.34 -3.67
C ARG A 45 -10.05 -41.45 -4.70
N SER A 46 -8.82 -41.97 -4.73
CA SER A 46 -8.44 -43.15 -5.50
C SER A 46 -8.96 -44.43 -4.82
N GLY A 47 -10.28 -44.67 -4.88
CA GLY A 47 -10.93 -45.85 -4.31
C GLY A 47 -12.45 -45.82 -4.46
N SER A 48 -13.05 -46.97 -4.77
CA SER A 48 -14.46 -47.17 -5.13
C SER A 48 -15.46 -46.54 -4.14
N SER A 49 -16.38 -45.72 -4.68
CA SER A 49 -17.74 -45.44 -4.19
C SER A 49 -18.00 -45.33 -2.67
N GLU A 50 -17.08 -44.77 -1.88
CA GLU A 50 -17.43 -44.39 -0.52
C GLU A 50 -18.40 -43.21 -0.58
N THR A 51 -19.64 -43.46 -0.18
CA THR A 51 -20.69 -42.46 -0.03
C THR A 51 -20.16 -41.33 0.86
N ILE A 52 -20.08 -40.12 0.30
CA ILE A 52 -19.63 -38.95 1.06
C ILE A 52 -20.84 -38.47 1.88
N VAL A 53 -20.88 -38.87 3.15
CA VAL A 53 -21.92 -38.49 4.11
C VAL A 53 -21.49 -37.31 4.97
N CYS A 54 -22.44 -36.44 5.30
CA CYS A 54 -22.20 -35.38 6.26
C CYS A 54 -22.01 -35.96 7.66
N ILE A 55 -20.97 -35.55 8.39
CA ILE A 55 -20.73 -36.02 9.76
C ILE A 55 -21.82 -35.61 10.76
N ILE A 56 -22.63 -34.59 10.44
CA ILE A 56 -23.65 -34.03 11.34
C ILE A 56 -25.03 -34.64 11.08
N CYS A 57 -25.56 -34.51 9.85
CA CYS A 57 -26.88 -35.04 9.53
C CYS A 57 -26.86 -36.50 9.06
N HIS A 58 -25.67 -37.08 8.79
CA HIS A 58 -25.50 -38.42 8.22
C HIS A 58 -26.20 -38.63 6.87
N GLU A 59 -26.63 -37.55 6.21
CA GLU A 59 -27.20 -37.60 4.87
C GLU A 59 -26.09 -37.64 3.81
N GLU A 60 -26.36 -38.37 2.73
CA GLU A 60 -25.50 -38.39 1.56
C GLU A 60 -25.69 -37.12 0.73
N ALA A 61 -24.59 -36.42 0.41
CA ALA A 61 -24.63 -35.24 -0.44
C ALA A 61 -24.72 -35.63 -1.93
N ASN A 62 -25.56 -34.98 -2.72
CA ASN A 62 -25.56 -35.17 -4.17
C ASN A 62 -24.28 -34.60 -4.81
N PRO A 63 -23.89 -35.01 -6.04
CA PRO A 63 -22.69 -34.49 -6.71
C PRO A 63 -22.64 -32.96 -6.85
N GLU A 64 -23.81 -32.32 -6.98
CA GLU A 64 -23.95 -30.86 -7.12
C GLU A 64 -24.12 -30.13 -5.77
N ASP A 65 -24.24 -30.87 -4.66
CA ASP A 65 -24.36 -30.29 -3.33
C ASP A 65 -23.00 -29.76 -2.83
N LEU A 66 -23.05 -28.63 -2.14
CA LEU A 66 -21.89 -27.98 -1.54
C LEU A 66 -21.55 -28.62 -0.19
N VAL A 67 -20.32 -29.08 -0.05
CA VAL A 67 -19.79 -29.69 1.18
C VAL A 67 -18.41 -29.11 1.51
N SER A 68 -18.04 -29.10 2.79
CA SER A 68 -16.72 -28.68 3.26
C SER A 68 -15.96 -29.87 3.82
N LEU A 69 -14.67 -29.96 3.49
CA LEU A 69 -13.75 -30.91 4.12
C LEU A 69 -13.39 -30.45 5.54
N LEU A 70 -13.23 -31.38 6.48
CA LEU A 70 -12.75 -31.09 7.84
C LEU A 70 -11.24 -31.30 8.02
N CYS A 71 -10.59 -32.05 7.14
CA CYS A 71 -9.16 -32.27 7.14
C CYS A 71 -8.62 -32.59 5.74
N PRO A 72 -7.31 -32.42 5.49
CA PRO A 72 -6.66 -32.75 4.22
C PRO A 72 -6.78 -34.22 3.82
N GLU A 73 -6.86 -35.13 4.81
CA GLU A 73 -7.08 -36.56 4.60
C GLU A 73 -8.52 -36.91 4.19
N MET A 74 -9.42 -35.91 4.18
CA MET A 74 -10.81 -36.07 3.76
C MET A 74 -11.55 -37.18 4.53
N HIS A 75 -11.28 -37.32 5.84
CA HIS A 75 -11.97 -38.30 6.67
C HIS A 75 -13.48 -38.04 6.74
N PHE A 76 -13.87 -36.76 6.76
CA PHE A 76 -15.26 -36.34 6.89
C PHE A 76 -15.55 -35.04 6.15
N VAL A 77 -16.83 -34.86 5.80
CA VAL A 77 -17.36 -33.62 5.25
C VAL A 77 -18.52 -33.08 6.07
N VAL A 78 -18.81 -31.79 5.91
CA VAL A 78 -20.00 -31.14 6.45
C VAL A 78 -20.79 -30.53 5.29
N CYS A 79 -22.09 -30.81 5.20
CA CYS A 79 -22.95 -30.23 4.16
C CYS A 79 -23.25 -28.76 4.46
N ARG A 80 -23.53 -27.96 3.42
CA ARG A 80 -23.85 -26.54 3.56
C ARG A 80 -24.98 -26.26 4.57
N GLY A 81 -26.00 -27.12 4.63
CA GLY A 81 -27.09 -27.03 5.60
C GLY A 81 -26.54 -27.04 7.03
N CYS A 82 -25.73 -28.04 7.38
CA CYS A 82 -25.13 -28.14 8.72
C CYS A 82 -24.02 -27.11 9.00
N VAL A 83 -23.39 -26.51 7.98
CA VAL A 83 -22.47 -25.38 8.21
C VAL A 83 -23.23 -24.10 8.61
N GLY A 84 -24.43 -23.88 8.04
CA GLY A 84 -25.28 -22.71 8.29
C GLY A 84 -26.27 -22.85 9.45
N ASP A 85 -26.87 -24.03 9.62
CA ASP A 85 -27.89 -24.33 10.62
C ASP A 85 -27.29 -24.89 11.91
N ASN A 86 -26.57 -24.05 12.67
CA ASN A 86 -26.54 -24.21 14.12
C ASN A 86 -27.64 -23.34 14.73
N LYS A 87 -28.89 -23.68 14.39
CA LYS A 87 -30.02 -23.30 15.23
C LYS A 87 -29.90 -24.08 16.52
N LYS A 88 -29.49 -23.36 17.57
CA LYS A 88 -29.45 -23.74 19.00
C LYS A 88 -28.09 -24.27 19.48
N ASN A 89 -27.40 -23.39 20.23
CA ASN A 89 -26.27 -23.57 21.14
C ASN A 89 -24.83 -23.57 20.60
N THR A 90 -24.11 -22.53 21.04
CA THR A 90 -22.71 -22.43 21.51
C THR A 90 -21.61 -22.97 20.61
N ASP A 91 -20.73 -22.10 20.10
CA ASP A 91 -19.26 -22.22 19.94
C ASP A 91 -18.62 -23.60 19.65
N ALA A 92 -19.37 -24.58 19.17
CA ALA A 92 -18.93 -25.94 18.93
C ALA A 92 -18.10 -25.94 17.65
N VAL A 93 -16.79 -26.00 17.86
CA VAL A 93 -15.79 -26.16 16.80
C VAL A 93 -16.01 -27.54 16.19
N ILE A 94 -16.54 -27.59 14.97
CA ILE A 94 -16.65 -28.85 14.21
C ILE A 94 -15.23 -29.21 13.76
N GLU A 95 -14.67 -30.26 14.34
CA GLU A 95 -13.33 -30.77 14.03
C GLU A 95 -13.39 -32.20 13.50
N CYS A 96 -12.38 -32.60 12.73
CA CYS A 96 -12.22 -33.98 12.31
C CYS A 96 -11.81 -34.85 13.52
N PRO A 97 -12.60 -35.84 13.93
CA PRO A 97 -12.30 -36.72 15.07
C PRO A 97 -10.96 -37.44 14.98
N PHE A 98 -10.48 -37.69 13.76
CA PHE A 98 -9.24 -38.43 13.49
C PHE A 98 -7.99 -37.54 13.46
N CYS A 99 -8.14 -36.21 13.37
CA CYS A 99 -7.00 -35.29 13.19
C CYS A 99 -6.74 -34.38 14.41
N ILE A 100 -7.45 -34.59 15.53
CA ILE A 100 -7.59 -33.70 16.71
C ILE A 100 -6.28 -33.16 17.34
N LYS A 101 -5.06 -33.59 16.95
CA LYS A 101 -3.85 -33.34 17.77
C LYS A 101 -2.56 -32.85 17.10
N LYS A 102 -2.50 -32.36 15.84
CA LYS A 102 -1.16 -32.10 15.23
C LYS A 102 -0.86 -30.78 14.49
N LYS A 103 -1.81 -29.91 14.12
CA LYS A 103 -1.51 -28.62 13.45
C LYS A 103 -2.46 -27.50 13.85
N ARG A 104 -2.07 -26.23 13.61
CA ARG A 104 -2.94 -25.07 13.80
C ARG A 104 -4.08 -25.08 12.77
N ARG A 105 -5.26 -24.54 13.13
CA ARG A 105 -6.48 -24.55 12.30
C ARG A 105 -6.32 -23.90 10.92
N GLU A 106 -5.48 -22.86 10.83
CA GLU A 106 -5.16 -22.14 9.59
C GLU A 106 -4.34 -23.00 8.62
N GLU A 107 -3.40 -23.80 9.13
CA GLU A 107 -2.54 -24.67 8.31
C GLU A 107 -3.36 -25.78 7.65
N TYR A 108 -4.38 -26.28 8.33
CA TYR A 108 -5.33 -27.23 7.74
C TYR A 108 -6.16 -26.61 6.61
N HIS A 109 -6.53 -25.34 6.71
CA HIS A 109 -7.32 -24.67 5.67
C HIS A 109 -6.51 -24.47 4.39
N ASP A 110 -5.27 -24.00 4.51
CA ASP A 110 -4.38 -23.86 3.36
C ASP A 110 -4.14 -25.22 2.69
N GLU A 111 -3.87 -26.27 3.46
CA GLU A 111 -3.61 -27.62 2.93
C GLU A 111 -4.85 -28.24 2.25
N ILE A 112 -6.05 -28.05 2.83
CA ILE A 112 -7.33 -28.46 2.20
C ILE A 112 -7.55 -27.69 0.90
N THR A 113 -7.36 -26.38 0.92
CA THR A 113 -7.58 -25.48 -0.22
C THR A 113 -6.63 -25.85 -1.36
N GLU A 114 -5.34 -26.01 -1.06
CA GLU A 114 -4.32 -26.41 -2.02
C GLU A 114 -4.62 -27.79 -2.61
N LYS A 115 -5.04 -28.77 -1.80
CA LYS A 115 -5.37 -30.12 -2.29
C LYS A 115 -6.61 -30.11 -3.18
N LEU A 116 -7.67 -29.39 -2.79
CA LEU A 116 -8.89 -29.26 -3.57
C LEU A 116 -8.65 -28.59 -4.92
N PHE A 117 -7.89 -27.49 -4.92
CA PHE A 117 -7.69 -26.71 -6.14
C PHE A 117 -6.60 -27.28 -7.02
N SER A 118 -5.45 -27.72 -6.48
CA SER A 118 -4.34 -28.25 -7.31
C SER A 118 -4.74 -29.47 -8.15
N PHE A 119 -5.75 -30.23 -7.72
CA PHE A 119 -6.23 -31.38 -8.48
C PHE A 119 -7.10 -30.97 -9.69
N GLN A 120 -7.84 -29.87 -9.57
CA GLN A 120 -8.78 -29.40 -10.60
C GLN A 120 -8.20 -28.25 -11.44
N ALA A 121 -7.18 -27.57 -10.93
CA ALA A 121 -6.67 -26.35 -11.49
C ALA A 121 -5.80 -26.62 -12.72
N GLN A 122 -6.18 -26.00 -13.85
CA GLN A 122 -5.31 -25.95 -15.01
C GLN A 122 -4.23 -24.88 -14.81
N GLN A 123 -3.03 -25.15 -15.32
CA GLN A 123 -2.00 -24.11 -15.40
C GLN A 123 -2.44 -23.04 -16.39
N THR A 124 -2.53 -21.80 -15.92
CA THR A 124 -2.90 -20.66 -16.76
C THR A 124 -1.68 -19.79 -17.03
N LEU A 125 -1.27 -19.71 -18.29
CA LEU A 125 -0.16 -18.84 -18.72
C LEU A 125 -0.58 -17.36 -18.80
N CYS A 126 -1.85 -17.08 -19.05
CA CYS A 126 -2.35 -15.71 -19.19
C CYS A 126 -3.78 -15.59 -18.65
N LEU A 127 -4.00 -14.65 -17.74
CA LEU A 127 -5.31 -14.33 -17.17
C LEU A 127 -5.62 -12.86 -17.39
N GLU A 128 -6.64 -12.55 -18.18
CA GLU A 128 -7.13 -11.18 -18.25
C GLU A 128 -8.29 -10.98 -17.27
N ILE A 129 -8.14 -10.04 -16.34
CA ILE A 129 -9.18 -9.74 -15.36
C ILE A 129 -10.22 -8.84 -16.04
N ARG A 130 -11.42 -9.38 -16.24
CA ARG A 130 -12.58 -8.67 -16.79
C ARG A 130 -13.84 -8.97 -15.97
N PRO A 131 -14.79 -8.03 -15.86
CA PRO A 131 -16.08 -8.29 -15.25
C PRO A 131 -16.75 -9.52 -15.86
N ASP A 132 -17.45 -10.28 -15.02
CA ASP A 132 -18.20 -11.48 -15.43
C ASP A 132 -17.37 -12.55 -16.18
N MET A 133 -16.05 -12.59 -15.97
CA MET A 133 -15.19 -13.61 -16.57
C MET A 133 -15.67 -15.03 -16.20
N LYS A 134 -15.65 -15.92 -17.18
CA LYS A 134 -15.94 -17.35 -17.00
C LYS A 134 -14.63 -18.11 -17.12
N ILE A 135 -14.21 -18.72 -16.02
CA ILE A 135 -12.99 -19.50 -15.96
C ILE A 135 -13.26 -20.81 -15.22
N GLU A 136 -12.57 -21.87 -15.63
CA GLU A 136 -12.41 -23.07 -14.82
C GLU A 136 -11.46 -22.77 -13.64
N ALA A 137 -11.37 -23.67 -12.66
CA ALA A 137 -10.37 -23.50 -11.62
C ALA A 137 -8.96 -23.44 -12.27
N ALA A 138 -8.16 -22.46 -11.87
CA ALA A 138 -6.83 -22.26 -12.41
C ALA A 138 -5.83 -21.88 -11.31
N GLU A 139 -4.61 -22.39 -11.43
CA GLU A 139 -3.49 -22.04 -10.56
C GLU A 139 -2.75 -20.86 -11.19
N LEU A 140 -2.46 -19.85 -10.36
CA LEU A 140 -1.69 -18.68 -10.72
C LEU A 140 -0.27 -18.87 -10.18
N THR A 141 0.69 -18.91 -11.08
CA THR A 141 2.10 -19.05 -10.75
C THR A 141 2.85 -17.78 -11.10
N ARG A 142 4.16 -17.74 -10.80
CA ARG A 142 5.00 -16.61 -11.18
C ARG A 142 5.02 -16.43 -12.70
N GLU A 143 4.95 -17.50 -13.47
CA GLU A 143 4.90 -17.49 -14.93
C GLU A 143 3.55 -17.02 -15.49
N THR A 144 2.50 -17.03 -14.67
CA THR A 144 1.20 -16.52 -15.08
C THR A 144 1.26 -15.02 -15.32
N ARG A 145 0.88 -14.60 -16.53
CA ARG A 145 0.70 -13.19 -16.88
C ARG A 145 -0.73 -12.74 -16.60
N VAL A 146 -0.91 -11.84 -15.65
CA VAL A 146 -2.19 -11.23 -15.31
C VAL A 146 -2.32 -9.88 -16.01
N VAL A 147 -3.33 -9.74 -16.88
CA VAL A 147 -3.58 -8.52 -17.64
C VAL A 147 -4.70 -7.72 -16.98
N LEU A 148 -4.42 -6.47 -16.64
CA LEU A 148 -5.38 -5.49 -16.14
C LEU A 148 -5.65 -4.45 -17.23
N ARG A 149 -6.87 -4.41 -17.75
CA ARG A 149 -7.26 -3.45 -18.79
C ARG A 149 -8.42 -2.59 -18.34
N ASN A 150 -8.18 -1.29 -18.14
CA ASN A 150 -9.21 -0.31 -17.78
C ASN A 150 -10.09 -0.80 -16.60
N ILE A 151 -9.44 -1.27 -15.54
CA ILE A 151 -10.10 -1.88 -14.39
C ILE A 151 -9.69 -1.20 -13.09
N SER A 152 -10.63 -1.12 -12.16
CA SER A 152 -10.34 -0.76 -10.78
C SER A 152 -10.10 -1.99 -9.95
N ILE A 153 -9.05 -2.01 -9.14
CA ILE A 153 -8.65 -3.14 -8.32
C ILE A 153 -8.32 -2.69 -6.90
N SER A 154 -8.69 -3.49 -5.90
CA SER A 154 -8.37 -3.16 -4.52
C SER A 154 -6.86 -3.26 -4.29
N ASP A 155 -6.29 -2.35 -3.51
CA ASP A 155 -4.89 -2.29 -3.12
C ASP A 155 -4.33 -3.68 -2.72
N LYS A 156 -5.01 -4.39 -1.82
CA LYS A 156 -4.58 -5.72 -1.36
C LYS A 156 -4.55 -6.77 -2.46
N LEU A 157 -5.58 -6.84 -3.31
CA LEU A 157 -5.60 -7.81 -4.41
C LEU A 157 -4.50 -7.48 -5.43
N PHE A 158 -4.30 -6.19 -5.74
CA PHE A 158 -3.23 -5.74 -6.62
C PHE A 158 -1.86 -6.18 -6.11
N LEU A 159 -1.52 -5.90 -4.86
CA LEU A 159 -0.22 -6.24 -4.29
C LEU A 159 0.02 -7.76 -4.25
N VAL A 160 -1.02 -8.55 -3.98
CA VAL A 160 -0.88 -10.02 -3.99
C VAL A 160 -0.72 -10.58 -5.41
N LEU A 161 -1.43 -10.04 -6.40
CA LEU A 161 -1.16 -10.42 -7.79
C LEU A 161 0.26 -10.04 -8.20
N MET A 162 0.73 -8.86 -7.80
CA MET A 162 2.09 -8.38 -8.04
C MET A 162 3.16 -9.26 -7.39
N SER A 163 2.87 -9.92 -6.27
CA SER A 163 3.83 -10.79 -5.59
C SER A 163 3.83 -12.23 -6.11
N ARG A 164 2.71 -12.67 -6.71
CA ARG A 164 2.50 -14.06 -7.12
C ARG A 164 2.52 -14.30 -8.62
N THR A 165 2.44 -13.25 -9.44
CA THR A 165 2.30 -13.34 -10.90
C THR A 165 3.14 -12.28 -11.61
N THR A 166 3.10 -12.21 -12.94
CA THR A 166 3.52 -11.04 -13.71
C THR A 166 2.29 -10.22 -14.07
N VAL A 167 2.22 -8.96 -13.61
CA VAL A 167 1.08 -8.08 -13.84
C VAL A 167 1.40 -7.11 -14.98
N GLU A 168 0.59 -7.18 -16.04
CA GLU A 168 0.65 -6.28 -17.20
C GLU A 168 -0.56 -5.34 -17.16
N ILE A 169 -0.32 -4.02 -17.15
CA ILE A 169 -1.39 -3.01 -17.16
C ILE A 169 -1.50 -2.40 -18.55
N GLN A 170 -2.67 -2.53 -19.17
CA GLN A 170 -2.99 -2.03 -20.49
C GLN A 170 -4.08 -0.95 -20.36
N GLU A 171 -3.94 0.18 -21.04
CA GLU A 171 -4.93 1.29 -20.99
C GLU A 171 -5.17 1.92 -19.59
N GLY A 172 -4.38 1.52 -18.59
CA GLY A 172 -4.45 2.00 -17.21
C GLY A 172 -5.28 1.13 -16.27
N ALA A 173 -5.03 1.29 -14.97
CA ALA A 173 -5.82 0.68 -13.90
C ALA A 173 -5.94 1.66 -12.74
N SER A 174 -6.94 1.51 -11.87
CA SER A 174 -7.05 2.34 -10.65
C SER A 174 -7.09 1.54 -9.37
N LEU A 175 -6.41 2.04 -8.33
CA LEU A 175 -6.35 1.39 -7.02
C LEU A 175 -7.38 1.98 -6.07
N PHE A 176 -8.03 1.14 -5.27
CA PHE A 176 -8.90 1.59 -4.19
C PHE A 176 -8.67 0.79 -2.90
N LYS A 177 -9.05 1.34 -1.75
CA LYS A 177 -8.88 0.67 -0.46
C LYS A 177 -9.69 -0.63 -0.39
N HIS A 178 -9.04 -1.73 -0.04
CA HIS A 178 -9.73 -2.99 0.20
C HIS A 178 -10.64 -2.94 1.42
N HIS A 179 -11.88 -3.43 1.27
CA HIS A 179 -12.83 -3.63 2.36
C HIS A 179 -13.32 -5.08 2.35
N ASN A 180 -13.18 -5.75 3.50
CA ASN A 180 -13.59 -7.14 3.65
C ASN A 180 -15.06 -7.34 3.22
N GLY A 181 -15.30 -8.34 2.38
CA GLY A 181 -16.64 -8.69 1.89
C GLY A 181 -17.14 -7.86 0.71
N ARG A 182 -16.43 -6.82 0.26
CA ARG A 182 -16.76 -6.07 -0.97
C ARG A 182 -16.09 -6.68 -2.21
N LYS A 183 -16.59 -6.29 -3.39
CA LYS A 183 -15.95 -6.62 -4.67
C LYS A 183 -14.55 -6.01 -4.71
N CYS A 184 -13.60 -6.80 -5.20
CA CYS A 184 -12.19 -6.45 -5.23
C CYS A 184 -11.75 -5.89 -6.59
N CYS A 185 -12.59 -6.00 -7.62
CA CYS A 185 -12.42 -5.24 -8.85
C CYS A 185 -13.77 -4.69 -9.35
N HIS A 186 -13.71 -3.63 -10.16
CA HIS A 186 -14.85 -3.00 -10.82
C HIS A 186 -14.46 -2.63 -12.26
N GLU A 187 -15.41 -2.70 -13.18
CA GLU A 187 -15.22 -2.22 -14.55
C GLU A 187 -14.94 -0.72 -14.58
N GLY A 188 -14.01 -0.31 -15.44
CA GLY A 188 -13.61 1.08 -15.59
C GLY A 188 -12.73 1.58 -14.46
N LEU A 189 -12.29 2.82 -14.62
CA LEU A 189 -11.50 3.53 -13.61
C LEU A 189 -12.45 4.25 -12.66
N VAL A 190 -12.42 3.87 -11.38
CA VAL A 190 -13.29 4.45 -10.37
C VAL A 190 -12.96 5.92 -10.20
N GLU A 191 -14.01 6.76 -10.27
CA GLU A 191 -13.86 8.22 -10.21
C GLU A 191 -13.58 8.78 -8.81
N LYS A 192 -13.69 7.97 -7.74
CA LYS A 192 -13.43 8.39 -6.36
C LYS A 192 -12.83 7.24 -5.53
N THR A 193 -11.56 7.37 -5.14
CA THR A 193 -10.91 6.45 -4.19
C THR A 193 -11.17 6.93 -2.77
N CYS A 194 -12.29 6.53 -2.16
CA CYS A 194 -12.56 6.94 -0.78
C CYS A 194 -11.60 6.25 0.20
N GLY A 195 -10.74 7.03 0.87
CA GLY A 195 -9.99 6.64 2.06
C GLY A 195 -8.46 6.62 1.94
N GLN A 196 -7.81 6.28 3.05
CA GLN A 196 -6.37 6.05 3.14
C GLN A 196 -5.97 4.72 2.47
N ILE A 197 -5.06 4.78 1.51
CA ILE A 197 -4.38 3.61 0.96
C ILE A 197 -3.03 3.52 1.68
N ASP A 198 -2.85 2.40 2.38
CA ASP A 198 -1.61 2.08 3.09
C ASP A 198 -0.97 0.90 2.37
N ILE A 199 0.08 1.18 1.60
CA ILE A 199 0.85 0.16 0.91
C ILE A 199 2.02 -0.16 1.83
N ASP A 200 1.77 -1.03 2.80
CA ASP A 200 2.81 -1.67 3.60
C ASP A 200 3.02 -3.08 3.06
N PHE A 201 4.27 -3.50 2.91
CA PHE A 201 4.58 -4.89 2.60
C PHE A 201 5.19 -5.68 3.76
N GLY A 202 5.03 -5.20 5.00
CA GLY A 202 5.41 -5.95 6.21
C GLY A 202 4.79 -7.34 6.33
N SER A 203 3.70 -7.63 5.60
CA SER A 203 3.09 -8.96 5.51
C SER A 203 3.65 -9.87 4.41
N PHE A 204 4.57 -9.39 3.57
CA PHE A 204 5.13 -10.13 2.44
C PHE A 204 6.53 -10.66 2.76
N SER A 205 6.88 -11.81 2.18
CA SER A 205 8.24 -12.34 2.26
C SER A 205 9.23 -11.49 1.44
N THR A 206 10.54 -11.65 1.67
CA THR A 206 11.56 -10.99 0.84
C THR A 206 11.39 -11.30 -0.64
N ASP A 207 11.10 -12.57 -0.98
CA ASP A 207 10.87 -13.00 -2.36
C ASP A 207 9.63 -12.36 -2.98
N ASP A 208 8.54 -12.23 -2.20
CA ASP A 208 7.33 -11.54 -2.63
C ASP A 208 7.63 -10.06 -2.94
N VAL A 209 8.43 -9.40 -2.09
CA VAL A 209 8.83 -8.00 -2.27
C VAL A 209 9.68 -7.80 -3.52
N GLU A 210 10.65 -8.69 -3.78
CA GLU A 210 11.44 -8.64 -5.02
C GLU A 210 10.55 -8.81 -6.25
N ARG A 211 9.58 -9.74 -6.19
CA ARG A 211 8.65 -9.97 -7.30
C ARG A 211 7.77 -8.76 -7.59
N ILE A 212 7.27 -8.10 -6.54
CA ILE A 212 6.52 -6.85 -6.69
C ILE A 212 7.41 -5.79 -7.36
N ARG A 213 8.68 -5.67 -6.96
CA ARG A 213 9.63 -4.71 -7.54
C ARG A 213 9.90 -4.98 -9.01
N GLU A 214 10.03 -6.25 -9.41
CA GLU A 214 10.15 -6.64 -10.82
C GLU A 214 8.94 -6.14 -11.62
N ASN A 215 7.73 -6.39 -11.12
CA ASN A 215 6.51 -5.91 -11.77
C ASN A 215 6.45 -4.38 -11.85
N ILE A 216 6.78 -3.66 -10.77
CA ILE A 216 6.83 -2.19 -10.78
C ILE A 216 7.85 -1.68 -11.81
N SER A 217 8.96 -2.38 -11.99
CA SER A 217 10.04 -1.97 -12.90
C SER A 217 9.64 -1.94 -14.37
N ILE A 218 8.77 -2.86 -14.78
CA ILE A 218 8.27 -2.97 -16.15
C ILE A 218 7.03 -2.10 -16.40
N MET A 219 6.43 -1.54 -15.35
CA MET A 219 5.26 -0.67 -15.48
C MET A 219 5.64 0.68 -16.11
N PRO A 220 4.86 1.18 -17.08
CA PRO A 220 4.98 2.55 -17.54
C PRO A 220 4.69 3.55 -16.42
N ASP A 221 5.31 4.73 -16.50
CA ASP A 221 4.96 5.84 -15.61
C ASP A 221 3.52 6.31 -15.88
N ASN A 222 2.86 6.85 -14.86
CA ASN A 222 1.48 7.34 -14.94
C ASN A 222 0.43 6.30 -15.44
N ILE A 223 0.66 5.00 -15.23
CA ILE A 223 -0.26 3.93 -15.64
C ILE A 223 -1.33 3.61 -14.57
N LEU A 224 -1.04 3.91 -13.30
CA LEU A 224 -1.94 3.68 -12.17
C LEU A 224 -2.72 4.96 -11.84
N HIS A 225 -3.97 5.03 -12.27
CA HIS A 225 -4.85 6.16 -12.03
C HIS A 225 -5.31 6.17 -10.58
N VAL A 226 -5.18 7.30 -9.91
CA VAL A 226 -5.72 7.48 -8.57
C VAL A 226 -6.45 8.83 -8.50
N LYS A 227 -7.74 8.78 -8.16
CA LYS A 227 -8.60 9.97 -8.12
C LYS A 227 -9.15 10.16 -6.71
N ASN A 228 -8.69 11.23 -6.04
CA ASN A 228 -9.02 11.61 -4.66
C ASN A 228 -8.42 10.66 -3.62
N ILE A 229 -7.10 10.71 -3.45
CA ILE A 229 -6.45 10.05 -2.32
C ILE A 229 -6.67 10.89 -1.07
N GLU A 230 -7.22 10.31 0.00
CA GLU A 230 -7.28 11.03 1.26
C GLU A 230 -5.90 11.12 1.93
N SER A 231 -5.22 9.98 2.10
CA SER A 231 -3.92 9.91 2.75
C SER A 231 -3.09 8.75 2.23
N TRP A 232 -1.82 8.95 1.93
CA TRP A 232 -0.87 7.93 1.49
C TRP A 232 0.35 7.85 2.40
N VAL A 233 0.72 6.61 2.73
CA VAL A 233 1.96 6.29 3.45
C VAL A 233 2.76 5.34 2.57
N LEU A 234 3.96 5.75 2.18
CA LEU A 234 4.90 4.95 1.42
C LEU A 234 6.22 4.88 2.17
N ALA A 235 6.70 3.66 2.41
CA ALA A 235 8.00 3.38 2.98
C ALA A 235 8.89 2.57 2.02
N ASP A 236 10.17 2.93 1.93
CA ASP A 236 11.21 2.19 1.24
C ASP A 236 10.85 1.80 -0.21
N TYR A 237 10.73 0.51 -0.51
CA TYR A 237 10.50 -0.02 -1.86
C TYR A 237 9.10 0.29 -2.40
N THR A 238 8.14 0.64 -1.54
CA THR A 238 6.80 1.11 -1.97
C THR A 238 6.88 2.40 -2.76
N LEU A 239 7.92 3.22 -2.55
CA LEU A 239 8.07 4.50 -3.25
C LEU A 239 8.34 4.34 -4.74
N GLU A 240 8.79 3.16 -5.19
CA GLU A 240 8.94 2.90 -6.62
C GLU A 240 7.59 2.95 -7.38
N LEU A 241 6.46 2.87 -6.66
CA LEU A 241 5.14 3.11 -7.23
C LEU A 241 4.90 4.58 -7.56
N LEU A 242 5.59 5.52 -6.89
CA LEU A 242 5.30 6.96 -6.98
C LEU A 242 5.31 7.50 -8.42
N PRO A 243 6.29 7.18 -9.29
CA PRO A 243 6.28 7.60 -10.69
C PRO A 243 5.22 6.87 -11.54
N LYS A 244 4.69 5.74 -11.06
CA LYS A 244 3.69 4.93 -11.76
C LYS A 244 2.28 5.48 -11.59
N LEU A 245 2.09 6.41 -10.66
CA LEU A 245 0.80 7.00 -10.36
C LEU A 245 0.45 8.13 -11.32
N LYS A 246 -0.80 8.16 -11.72
CA LYS A 246 -1.44 9.28 -12.41
C LYS A 246 -2.50 9.85 -11.50
N LEU A 247 -2.13 10.89 -10.78
CA LEU A 247 -3.08 11.65 -9.97
C LEU A 247 -3.91 12.57 -10.86
N HIS A 248 -5.17 12.76 -10.49
CA HIS A 248 -6.04 13.74 -11.15
C HIS A 248 -5.46 15.17 -11.02
N GLU A 249 -5.75 16.04 -11.98
CA GLU A 249 -5.28 17.44 -11.94
C GLU A 249 -5.80 18.15 -10.69
N GLU A 250 -7.09 18.01 -10.41
CA GLU A 250 -7.71 18.52 -9.18
C GLU A 250 -7.52 17.60 -7.95
N ASN A 251 -6.46 16.79 -7.89
CA ASN A 251 -6.22 15.94 -6.72
C ASN A 251 -5.95 16.77 -5.47
N GLU A 252 -6.72 16.53 -4.41
CA GLU A 252 -6.52 17.15 -3.09
C GLU A 252 -6.32 16.05 -2.05
N MET A 253 -5.08 15.95 -1.55
CA MET A 253 -4.66 14.95 -0.58
C MET A 253 -4.55 15.55 0.82
N LYS A 254 -5.14 14.90 1.82
CA LYS A 254 -5.00 15.34 3.21
C LYS A 254 -3.61 15.06 3.76
N ALA A 255 -2.99 13.94 3.43
CA ALA A 255 -1.66 13.61 3.93
C ALA A 255 -0.83 12.74 2.98
N LEU A 256 0.44 13.11 2.80
CA LEU A 256 1.46 12.32 2.13
C LEU A 256 2.63 12.10 3.09
N LYS A 257 2.87 10.85 3.47
CA LYS A 257 4.01 10.46 4.31
C LYS A 257 4.95 9.55 3.53
N LEU A 258 6.18 10.00 3.34
CA LEU A 258 7.23 9.25 2.65
C LEU A 258 8.40 9.00 3.61
N LYS A 259 8.83 7.74 3.73
CA LYS A 259 10.00 7.36 4.52
C LYS A 259 10.91 6.48 3.70
N VAL A 260 12.20 6.80 3.64
CA VAL A 260 13.18 5.93 2.97
C VAL A 260 14.39 5.77 3.86
N THR A 261 14.60 4.56 4.36
CA THR A 261 15.65 4.22 5.32
C THR A 261 16.97 3.85 4.66
N HIS A 262 16.95 3.50 3.37
CA HIS A 262 18.14 3.04 2.64
C HIS A 262 18.22 3.66 1.23
N PRO A 263 19.41 4.13 0.79
CA PRO A 263 19.57 4.85 -0.48
C PRO A 263 19.23 4.01 -1.72
N ASN A 264 19.36 2.69 -1.64
CA ASN A 264 19.08 1.77 -2.75
C ASN A 264 17.65 1.91 -3.30
N TYR A 265 16.68 2.25 -2.46
CA TYR A 265 15.28 2.44 -2.87
C TYR A 265 15.04 3.76 -3.64
N MET A 266 15.99 4.69 -3.59
CA MET A 266 15.88 5.99 -4.25
C MET A 266 16.36 5.97 -5.70
N LYS A 267 17.20 5.00 -6.09
CA LYS A 267 17.95 5.02 -7.35
C LYS A 267 17.06 5.23 -8.58
N ARG A 268 15.88 4.61 -8.61
CA ARG A 268 14.93 4.71 -9.73
C ARG A 268 14.16 6.02 -9.75
N ILE A 269 13.78 6.53 -8.57
CA ILE A 269 12.97 7.76 -8.46
C ILE A 269 13.84 9.00 -8.66
N LEU A 270 15.09 8.98 -8.17
CA LEU A 270 16.01 10.11 -8.34
C LEU A 270 16.43 10.34 -9.80
N GLY A 271 16.32 9.32 -10.65
CA GLY A 271 16.48 9.44 -12.10
C GLY A 271 15.38 10.27 -12.78
N ALA A 272 14.23 10.48 -12.11
CA ALA A 272 13.17 11.33 -12.62
C ALA A 272 13.63 12.80 -12.71
N LYS A 273 13.04 13.55 -13.64
CA LYS A 273 13.30 15.00 -13.76
C LYS A 273 12.76 15.72 -12.52
N ASN A 274 13.35 16.86 -12.18
CA ASN A 274 12.79 17.68 -11.11
C ASN A 274 11.37 18.14 -11.49
N HIS A 275 10.47 18.19 -10.50
CA HIS A 275 9.07 18.55 -10.69
C HIS A 275 8.29 17.68 -11.70
N SER A 276 8.71 16.43 -11.92
CA SER A 276 8.02 15.54 -12.87
C SER A 276 6.89 14.73 -12.25
N ILE A 277 6.84 14.60 -10.93
CA ILE A 277 5.84 13.77 -10.24
C ILE A 277 4.72 14.64 -9.70
N TRP A 278 3.57 14.62 -10.38
CA TRP A 278 2.40 15.42 -10.01
C TRP A 278 1.74 14.92 -8.73
N MET A 279 1.61 15.80 -7.72
CA MET A 279 0.96 15.52 -6.43
C MET A 279 -0.40 16.20 -6.26
N GLY A 280 -0.74 17.19 -7.10
CA GLY A 280 -1.90 18.04 -6.88
C GLY A 280 -1.72 18.95 -5.67
N LYS A 281 -2.78 19.14 -4.88
CA LYS A 281 -2.72 19.82 -3.58
C LYS A 281 -2.48 18.80 -2.47
N VAL A 282 -1.59 19.11 -1.54
CA VAL A 282 -1.27 18.27 -0.38
C VAL A 282 -1.38 19.12 0.87
N LEU A 283 -2.25 18.74 1.79
CA LEU A 283 -2.48 19.49 3.03
C LEU A 283 -1.36 19.22 4.05
N ASN A 284 -0.91 17.98 4.21
CA ASN A 284 0.16 17.60 5.13
C ASN A 284 1.22 16.77 4.40
N LEU A 285 2.46 17.26 4.33
CA LEU A 285 3.57 16.54 3.71
C LEU A 285 4.63 16.20 4.75
N LYS A 286 4.91 14.90 4.95
CA LYS A 286 5.94 14.44 5.88
C LYS A 286 6.99 13.60 5.16
N LEU A 287 8.22 14.08 5.13
CA LEU A 287 9.35 13.41 4.50
C LEU A 287 10.39 13.03 5.56
N TYR A 288 10.72 11.75 5.60
CA TYR A 288 11.67 11.17 6.54
C TYR A 288 12.86 10.56 5.80
N ASP A 289 14.04 10.81 6.35
CA ASP A 289 15.31 10.25 5.92
C ASP A 289 15.60 10.55 4.44
N TYR A 290 15.99 9.57 3.63
CA TYR A 290 16.30 9.80 2.21
C TYR A 290 15.10 10.34 1.40
N ALA A 291 13.87 10.20 1.90
CA ALA A 291 12.67 10.71 1.23
C ALA A 291 12.68 12.24 1.11
N VAL A 292 13.42 12.96 1.95
CA VAL A 292 13.56 14.42 1.83
C VAL A 292 14.14 14.83 0.47
N SER A 293 15.01 13.99 -0.11
CA SER A 293 15.59 14.22 -1.43
C SER A 293 14.57 14.10 -2.57
N LEU A 294 13.40 13.48 -2.32
CA LEU A 294 12.33 13.40 -3.30
C LEU A 294 11.60 14.72 -3.48
N LEU A 295 11.70 15.66 -2.54
CA LEU A 295 10.96 16.92 -2.59
C LEU A 295 11.22 17.67 -3.92
N ALA A 296 12.45 17.63 -4.45
CA ALA A 296 12.80 18.23 -5.74
C ALA A 296 12.14 17.54 -6.95
N LYS A 297 11.68 16.30 -6.80
CA LYS A 297 10.99 15.51 -7.84
C LYS A 297 9.48 15.73 -7.81
N LEU A 298 8.94 16.10 -6.66
CA LEU A 298 7.51 16.36 -6.47
C LEU A 298 7.12 17.69 -7.13
N ARG A 299 5.92 17.72 -7.72
CA ARG A 299 5.28 18.91 -8.25
C ARG A 299 3.92 19.07 -7.61
N PHE A 300 3.70 20.22 -6.99
CA PHE A 300 2.42 20.59 -6.39
C PHE A 300 1.66 21.55 -7.31
N HIS A 301 0.37 21.65 -7.07
CA HIS A 301 -0.48 22.64 -7.71
C HIS A 301 -0.04 24.07 -7.36
N ASP A 302 -0.22 25.03 -8.26
CA ASP A 302 0.24 26.42 -8.06
C ASP A 302 -0.42 27.07 -6.83
N ASN A 303 -1.71 26.80 -6.63
CA ASN A 303 -2.49 27.19 -5.44
C ASN A 303 -2.34 26.24 -4.24
N ASN A 304 -1.28 25.44 -4.15
CA ASN A 304 -1.08 24.55 -3.00
C ASN A 304 -0.95 25.35 -1.69
N ALA A 305 -1.65 24.91 -0.66
CA ALA A 305 -1.59 25.47 0.68
C ALA A 305 -1.55 24.31 1.68
N MET A 306 -0.36 24.11 2.28
CA MET A 306 -0.11 23.08 3.28
C MET A 306 -0.45 23.62 4.67
N ASP A 307 -1.11 22.79 5.48
CA ASP A 307 -1.15 22.97 6.92
C ASP A 307 0.22 22.62 7.51
N GLU A 308 0.81 21.50 7.12
CA GLU A 308 2.08 21.01 7.67
C GLU A 308 3.07 20.59 6.57
N LEU A 309 4.31 21.10 6.65
CA LEU A 309 5.48 20.55 5.97
C LEU A 309 6.51 20.08 7.00
N PHE A 310 6.71 18.77 7.08
CA PHE A 310 7.65 18.13 7.99
C PHE A 310 8.82 17.50 7.23
N LEU A 311 10.05 17.93 7.53
CA LEU A 311 11.28 17.44 6.92
C LEU A 311 12.25 16.97 8.02
N ARG A 312 12.54 15.66 8.07
CA ARG A 312 13.54 15.11 9.00
C ARG A 312 14.54 14.27 8.26
N ALA A 313 15.82 14.60 8.39
CA ALA A 313 16.91 13.82 7.84
C ALA A 313 17.93 13.51 8.92
N ASP A 314 17.99 12.25 9.37
CA ASP A 314 18.83 11.87 10.51
C ASP A 314 20.32 11.75 10.16
N ASN A 315 20.68 11.64 8.87
CA ASN A 315 22.06 11.51 8.39
C ASN A 315 22.33 12.46 7.20
N PRO A 316 23.59 12.91 6.97
CA PRO A 316 23.93 13.79 5.86
C PRO A 316 23.72 13.12 4.50
N GLU A 317 23.83 11.79 4.43
CA GLU A 317 23.60 11.03 3.20
C GLU A 317 22.16 11.17 2.67
N ASN A 318 21.21 11.42 3.56
CA ASN A 318 19.78 11.54 3.25
C ASN A 318 19.48 12.73 2.33
N ILE A 319 20.32 13.77 2.34
CA ILE A 319 20.14 15.01 1.57
C ILE A 319 21.04 15.11 0.33
N ILE A 320 21.88 14.09 0.06
CA ILE A 320 22.79 14.11 -1.11
C ILE A 320 22.04 14.38 -2.41
N GLY A 321 20.88 13.75 -2.60
CA GLY A 321 20.08 13.87 -3.81
C GLY A 321 19.48 15.26 -4.06
N ILE A 322 19.34 16.08 -3.03
CA ILE A 322 18.81 17.44 -3.11
C ILE A 322 19.87 18.53 -2.96
N SER A 323 21.06 18.19 -2.45
CA SER A 323 22.17 19.14 -2.22
C SER A 323 22.56 19.96 -3.47
N GLN A 324 22.52 19.36 -4.66
CA GLN A 324 22.87 19.98 -5.94
C GLN A 324 21.74 20.78 -6.58
N THR A 325 20.56 20.79 -5.96
CA THR A 325 19.41 21.56 -6.45
C THR A 325 19.69 23.05 -6.30
N THR A 326 19.26 23.87 -7.27
CA THR A 326 19.43 25.33 -7.18
C THR A 326 18.57 25.89 -6.05
N ASP A 327 19.05 26.96 -5.42
CA ASP A 327 18.28 27.66 -4.40
C ASP A 327 16.95 28.17 -4.97
N ARG A 328 15.90 28.16 -4.14
CA ARG A 328 14.53 28.58 -4.48
C ARG A 328 13.97 27.93 -5.75
N SER A 329 14.39 26.71 -6.09
CA SER A 329 13.88 26.00 -7.26
C SER A 329 12.71 25.08 -6.95
N ILE A 330 12.48 24.73 -5.68
CA ILE A 330 11.44 23.79 -5.25
C ILE A 330 10.20 24.56 -4.79
N TRP A 331 9.19 24.65 -5.64
CA TRP A 331 7.91 25.27 -5.30
C TRP A 331 7.09 24.39 -4.36
N ILE A 332 6.71 24.91 -3.19
CA ILE A 332 5.87 24.20 -2.21
C ILE A 332 4.53 24.90 -1.93
N GLY A 333 4.32 26.11 -2.46
CA GLY A 333 3.10 26.89 -2.24
C GLY A 333 3.11 27.63 -0.90
N LYS A 334 1.95 27.73 -0.25
CA LYS A 334 1.81 28.27 1.11
C LYS A 334 2.01 27.16 2.14
N VAL A 335 2.58 27.49 3.29
CA VAL A 335 2.81 26.56 4.40
C VAL A 335 2.51 27.28 5.71
N LYS A 336 1.55 26.74 6.46
CA LYS A 336 1.16 27.26 7.76
C LYS A 336 2.14 26.83 8.85
N GLU A 337 2.54 25.57 8.88
CA GLU A 337 3.45 25.00 9.89
C GLU A 337 4.62 24.30 9.19
N LEU A 338 5.86 24.78 9.42
CA LEU A 338 7.08 24.23 8.83
C LEU A 338 7.97 23.65 9.93
N TYR A 339 8.20 22.35 9.89
CA TYR A 339 9.05 21.64 10.84
C TYR A 339 10.26 21.03 10.13
N VAL A 340 11.47 21.43 10.51
CA VAL A 340 12.70 20.96 9.89
C VAL A 340 13.71 20.51 10.94
N TYR A 341 14.10 19.25 10.85
CA TYR A 341 14.97 18.59 11.83
C TYR A 341 16.28 18.12 11.20
N TYR A 342 17.36 18.32 11.95
CA TYR A 342 18.71 17.79 11.77
C TYR A 342 19.29 18.19 10.41
N PHE A 343 19.80 17.25 9.61
CA PHE A 343 20.34 17.55 8.27
C PHE A 343 19.27 18.10 7.29
N GLY A 344 17.97 17.97 7.62
CA GLY A 344 16.88 18.51 6.80
C GLY A 344 16.96 20.04 6.65
N ILE A 345 17.65 20.72 7.56
CA ILE A 345 17.82 22.17 7.57
C ILE A 345 18.53 22.67 6.30
N GLU A 346 19.42 21.87 5.72
CA GLU A 346 20.11 22.21 4.47
C GLU A 346 19.19 22.31 3.25
N ILE A 347 17.93 21.86 3.37
CA ILE A 347 16.92 21.95 2.31
C ILE A 347 16.28 23.34 2.27
N LEU A 348 16.27 24.08 3.38
CA LEU A 348 15.59 25.39 3.47
C LEU A 348 15.97 26.37 2.34
N PRO A 349 17.26 26.55 1.95
CA PRO A 349 17.62 27.41 0.82
C PRO A 349 17.02 26.99 -0.52
N LYS A 350 16.63 25.72 -0.67
CA LYS A 350 16.09 25.14 -1.91
C LYS A 350 14.60 25.40 -2.07
N LEU A 351 13.90 25.68 -0.97
CA LEU A 351 12.46 25.90 -0.96
C LEU A 351 12.10 27.26 -1.55
N LYS A 352 11.02 27.28 -2.31
CA LYS A 352 10.34 28.48 -2.79
C LYS A 352 8.93 28.49 -2.20
N ILE A 353 8.78 29.28 -1.15
CA ILE A 353 7.50 29.52 -0.49
C ILE A 353 6.79 30.67 -1.21
N HIS A 354 5.46 30.59 -1.29
CA HIS A 354 4.64 31.63 -1.89
C HIS A 354 4.84 32.99 -1.18
N GLU A 355 4.99 34.08 -1.93
CA GLU A 355 5.23 35.45 -1.40
C GLU A 355 4.21 35.91 -0.35
N LYS A 356 2.92 35.63 -0.59
CA LYS A 356 1.79 35.89 0.32
C LYS A 356 1.58 34.84 1.40
N ASN A 357 2.59 34.05 1.74
CA ASN A 357 2.48 33.08 2.83
C ASN A 357 2.60 33.79 4.18
N MET A 358 1.74 33.39 5.12
CA MET A 358 1.82 33.78 6.52
C MET A 358 1.95 32.49 7.31
N MET A 359 3.17 32.20 7.74
CA MET A 359 3.49 31.02 8.51
C MET A 359 3.05 31.24 9.96
N LYS A 360 2.41 30.26 10.56
CA LYS A 360 2.04 30.31 11.97
C LYS A 360 3.20 29.79 12.83
N GLU A 361 3.74 28.64 12.46
CA GLU A 361 4.78 27.93 13.22
C GLU A 361 5.96 27.63 12.31
N PHE A 362 7.17 27.99 12.74
CA PHE A 362 8.40 27.60 12.09
C PHE A 362 9.37 26.99 13.09
N TRP A 363 9.69 25.71 12.93
CA TRP A 363 10.51 24.95 13.87
C TRP A 363 11.76 24.44 13.16
N VAL A 364 12.93 24.81 13.68
CA VAL A 364 14.23 24.39 13.13
C VAL A 364 15.12 23.84 14.25
N ILE A 365 15.38 22.54 14.22
CA ILE A 365 16.08 21.83 15.30
C ILE A 365 17.29 21.09 14.73
N ALA A 366 18.51 21.48 15.12
CA ALA A 366 19.76 20.78 14.77
C ALA A 366 20.31 20.02 15.99
N LYS A 367 20.97 18.86 15.84
CA LYS A 367 21.60 18.19 17.01
C LYS A 367 22.93 18.82 17.39
N ASP A 368 23.71 19.22 16.39
CA ASP A 368 25.09 19.70 16.54
C ASP A 368 25.41 20.74 15.46
N PRO A 369 26.17 21.83 15.75
CA PRO A 369 26.57 22.80 14.73
C PRO A 369 27.26 22.18 13.51
N ALA A 370 27.92 21.02 13.63
CA ALA A 370 28.51 20.33 12.50
C ALA A 370 27.47 19.89 11.45
N GLU A 371 26.25 19.53 11.87
CA GLU A 371 25.16 19.10 10.97
C GLU A 371 24.68 20.22 10.04
N ILE A 372 24.87 21.47 10.45
CA ILE A 372 24.43 22.66 9.71
C ILE A 372 25.59 23.51 9.22
N ALA A 373 26.84 23.02 9.31
CA ALA A 373 28.01 23.78 8.90
C ALA A 373 27.88 24.32 7.45
N PRO A 374 27.31 23.58 6.47
CA PRO A 374 27.02 24.13 5.14
C PRO A 374 26.07 25.32 5.15
N LEU A 375 25.00 25.27 5.95
CA LEU A 375 24.07 26.37 6.14
C LEU A 375 24.75 27.59 6.79
N LEU A 376 25.56 27.36 7.84
CA LEU A 376 26.24 28.42 8.58
C LEU A 376 27.28 29.18 7.74
N ARG A 377 27.85 28.54 6.72
CA ARG A 377 28.76 29.19 5.76
C ARG A 377 28.06 30.14 4.79
N ARG A 378 26.73 30.09 4.69
CA ARG A 378 25.98 30.99 3.80
C ARG A 378 26.05 32.43 4.28
N GLU A 379 25.88 33.36 3.34
CA GLU A 379 25.77 34.78 3.66
C GLU A 379 24.56 35.03 4.57
N LYS A 380 24.65 36.07 5.39
CA LYS A 380 23.55 36.51 6.25
C LYS A 380 22.34 36.86 5.39
N GLU A 381 21.15 36.56 5.89
CA GLU A 381 19.88 36.88 5.24
C GLU A 381 19.70 36.28 3.82
N SER A 382 20.54 35.32 3.42
CA SER A 382 20.54 34.74 2.08
C SER A 382 19.36 33.80 1.79
N ILE A 383 18.62 33.39 2.82
CA ILE A 383 17.49 32.47 2.73
C ILE A 383 16.21 33.23 3.11
N PRO A 384 15.36 33.61 2.14
CA PRO A 384 14.11 34.28 2.47
C PRO A 384 13.11 33.30 3.04
N MET A 385 12.45 33.76 4.09
CA MET A 385 11.35 33.11 4.74
C MET A 385 10.10 33.96 4.63
N SER A 386 8.94 33.33 4.84
CA SER A 386 7.67 34.04 4.98
C SER A 386 7.59 34.74 6.33
N ALA A 387 6.71 35.74 6.45
CA ALA A 387 6.32 36.23 7.78
C ALA A 387 5.86 35.04 8.65
N THR A 388 6.30 35.01 9.91
CA THR A 388 5.98 33.92 10.85
C THR A 388 5.52 34.47 12.18
N ASP A 389 4.44 33.92 12.75
CA ASP A 389 3.94 34.36 14.06
C ASP A 389 4.81 33.80 15.18
N ASN A 390 5.13 32.50 15.11
CA ASN A 390 5.98 31.80 16.05
C ASN A 390 7.18 31.18 15.32
N LEU A 391 8.36 31.31 15.93
CA LEU A 391 9.59 30.70 15.45
C LEU A 391 10.33 30.07 16.63
N GLU A 392 10.43 28.75 16.58
CA GLU A 392 11.10 27.95 17.58
C GLU A 392 12.37 27.28 17.02
N THR A 393 13.41 27.33 17.82
CA THR A 393 14.75 26.86 17.49
C THR A 393 15.43 26.42 18.78
N ASN A 394 16.28 25.38 18.74
CA ASN A 394 17.03 24.93 19.92
C ASN A 394 18.35 25.70 20.10
N TYR A 395 19.19 25.38 21.09
CA TYR A 395 20.42 26.11 21.50
C TYR A 395 21.32 26.67 20.36
N ILE A 396 21.29 26.09 19.15
CA ILE A 396 22.03 26.54 17.94
C ILE A 396 21.32 27.73 17.22
N THR A 397 20.24 28.27 17.82
CA THR A 397 19.30 29.26 17.29
C THR A 397 19.94 30.45 16.58
N LYS A 398 20.85 31.18 17.26
CA LYS A 398 21.21 32.54 16.83
C LYS A 398 21.92 32.58 15.48
N GLU A 399 22.83 31.64 15.23
CA GLU A 399 23.62 31.62 13.99
C GLU A 399 22.79 31.16 12.79
N ILE A 400 21.87 30.22 12.98
CA ILE A 400 20.90 29.80 11.96
C ILE A 400 20.01 31.00 11.60
N MET A 401 19.52 31.71 12.61
CA MET A 401 18.62 32.85 12.45
C MET A 401 19.23 33.99 11.64
N GLU A 402 20.53 34.23 11.74
CA GLU A 402 21.23 35.23 10.90
C GLU A 402 21.20 34.90 9.41
N LYS A 403 20.90 33.65 9.02
CA LYS A 403 20.84 33.24 7.61
C LYS A 403 19.48 33.50 6.99
N PHE A 404 18.45 33.71 7.79
CA PHE A 404 17.09 33.93 7.32
C PHE A 404 16.77 35.41 7.15
N SER A 405 16.21 35.78 6.00
CA SER A 405 15.55 37.07 5.81
C SER A 405 14.05 36.92 6.01
N PHE A 406 13.46 37.79 6.84
CA PHE A 406 12.02 37.90 7.05
C PHE A 406 11.52 39.26 6.57
N PRO A 407 10.24 39.40 6.17
CA PRO A 407 9.65 40.70 5.85
C PRO A 407 9.76 41.68 7.03
N SER A 408 10.11 42.94 6.77
CA SER A 408 10.27 43.98 7.80
C SER A 408 8.95 44.32 8.50
N GLY A 409 8.91 44.29 9.84
CA GLY A 409 7.78 44.77 10.65
C GLY A 409 7.21 43.84 11.73
N GLN A 410 7.82 42.67 11.98
CA GLN A 410 7.41 41.77 13.08
C GLN A 410 8.29 41.94 14.33
N GLU A 411 7.67 42.30 15.45
CA GLU A 411 8.26 42.12 16.78
C GLU A 411 8.28 40.61 17.11
N ARG A 412 9.43 40.10 17.52
CA ARG A 412 9.63 38.67 17.83
C ARG A 412 9.29 38.43 19.30
N GLU A 413 8.21 37.70 19.58
CA GLU A 413 8.02 37.14 20.93
C GLU A 413 8.94 35.93 21.10
N GLY A 414 9.69 35.90 22.21
CA GLY A 414 10.82 34.98 22.43
C GLY A 414 10.44 33.51 22.44
N GLY A 415 11.23 32.69 21.75
CA GLY A 415 11.08 31.23 21.73
C GLY A 415 11.24 30.60 23.11
N GLN A 416 10.35 29.66 23.45
CA GLN A 416 10.49 28.80 24.62
C GLN A 416 11.40 27.61 24.27
N GLU A 417 12.38 27.32 25.15
CA GLU A 417 13.15 26.07 25.07
C GLU A 417 12.32 24.92 25.67
N MET A 418 12.15 23.80 24.95
CA MET A 418 11.76 22.53 25.57
C MET A 418 12.33 21.25 24.94
N PHE A 419 12.41 20.26 25.83
CA PHE A 419 13.03 18.92 25.84
C PHE A 419 12.64 17.94 24.71
N PRO A 420 13.42 16.84 24.52
CA PRO A 420 13.38 16.05 23.30
C PRO A 420 12.09 15.20 23.20
N PHE A 421 11.49 15.20 22.01
CA PHE A 421 10.46 14.24 21.61
C PHE A 421 11.11 13.00 20.97
N GLU A 422 10.71 11.81 21.44
CA GLU A 422 11.14 10.48 20.98
C GLU A 422 10.82 10.17 19.51
#